data_AF-A0A644YKK3-F1
#
_entry.id   AF-A0A644YKK3-F1
#
_cell.length_a   1.000
_cell.length_b   1.000
_cell.length_c   1.000
_cell.angle_alpha   90.00
_cell.angle_beta   90.00
_cell.angle_gamma   90.00
#
_symmetry.space_group_name_H-M   'P 1'
#
loop_
_entity.id
_entity.type
_entity.pdbx_description
1 polymer ?
#
loop_
_entity_poly.entity_id
_entity_poly.type
_entity_poly.pdbx_seq_one_letter_code
_entity_poly.pdbx_strand_id
1 'polypeptide(L)'
;MDWELNKVDYHGYFYVLNTDEANRCSLNKVATSLLLALRMIYEENQERVGLEHDVICTVHDVLEKVVTDYAILPTRPSMDEIKKALSQFENHSVLQRIEGKFNQVGCKFAVLPTILTVVSGERLDAVVSALRKEEDGLEEAEEDPAD
;
A
#
# COMPACT_ATOMS: atom_id res chain seq x y z
N MET A 1 15.98 -1.40 -26.02
CA MET A 1 15.25 -2.50 -25.35
C MET A 1 15.09 -1.99 -23.95
N ASP A 2 13.94 -1.39 -23.70
CA ASP A 2 13.80 -0.34 -22.69
C ASP A 2 13.25 -0.92 -21.38
N TRP A 3 13.67 -2.16 -21.10
CA TRP A 3 13.27 -2.96 -19.96
C TRP A 3 14.51 -3.53 -19.28
N GLU A 4 14.65 -3.26 -17.98
CA GLU A 4 15.70 -3.78 -17.14
C GLU A 4 15.15 -4.87 -16.22
N LEU A 5 15.76 -6.06 -16.27
CA LEU A 5 15.50 -7.14 -15.34
C LEU A 5 16.38 -6.99 -14.11
N ASN A 6 15.76 -6.93 -12.94
CA ASN A 6 16.42 -6.79 -11.66
C ASN A 6 16.19 -8.04 -10.80
N LYS A 7 17.20 -8.41 -10.02
CA LYS A 7 17.16 -9.55 -9.10
C LYS A 7 17.39 -9.05 -7.68
N VAL A 8 16.54 -9.48 -6.75
CA VAL A 8 16.68 -9.22 -5.31
C VAL A 8 17.05 -10.52 -4.62
N ASP A 9 18.34 -10.79 -4.49
CA ASP A 9 18.86 -12.06 -3.97
C ASP A 9 18.36 -12.38 -2.56
N TYR A 10 18.36 -11.41 -1.65
CA TYR A 10 18.00 -11.63 -0.25
C TYR A 10 16.53 -12.06 -0.07
N HIS A 11 15.63 -11.53 -0.89
CA HIS A 11 14.19 -11.83 -0.81
C HIS A 11 13.71 -12.79 -1.92
N GLY A 12 14.60 -13.24 -2.80
CA GLY A 12 14.32 -14.29 -3.78
C GLY A 12 13.39 -13.94 -4.94
N TYR A 13 13.20 -12.66 -5.28
CA TYR A 13 12.33 -12.26 -6.39
C TYR A 13 13.06 -11.47 -7.49
N PHE A 14 12.39 -11.41 -8.64
CA PHE A 14 12.80 -10.62 -9.80
C PHE A 14 11.72 -9.59 -10.11
N TYR A 15 12.12 -8.47 -10.70
CA TYR A 15 11.19 -7.47 -11.20
C TYR A 15 11.74 -6.81 -12.46
N VAL A 16 10.84 -6.24 -13.25
CA VAL A 16 11.20 -5.51 -14.47
C VAL A 16 10.87 -4.03 -14.32
N LEU A 17 11.75 -3.17 -14.79
CA LEU A 17 11.52 -1.73 -14.87
C LEU A 17 11.60 -1.27 -16.32
N ASN A 18 10.68 -0.38 -16.71
CA ASN A 18 10.78 0.30 -17.99
C ASN A 18 11.62 1.57 -17.82
N THR A 19 12.74 1.66 -18.53
CA THR A 19 13.71 2.77 -18.40
C THR A 19 13.23 4.07 -19.04
N ASP A 20 12.29 3.98 -19.98
CA ASP A 20 11.68 5.13 -20.66
C ASP A 20 10.52 5.71 -19.87
N GLU A 21 10.30 5.24 -18.64
CA GLU A 21 9.18 5.61 -17.78
C GLU A 21 7.80 5.33 -18.41
N ALA A 22 7.73 4.51 -19.46
CA ALA A 22 6.49 4.09 -20.09
C ALA A 22 5.75 3.03 -19.24
N ASN A 23 4.44 2.88 -19.45
CA ASN A 23 3.58 1.90 -18.76
C ASN A 23 3.51 2.09 -17.23
N ARG A 24 3.64 3.33 -16.74
CA ARG A 24 3.44 3.64 -15.33
C ARG A 24 2.01 3.38 -14.89
N CYS A 25 1.89 2.78 -13.72
CA CYS A 25 0.61 2.55 -13.07
C CYS A 25 0.31 3.75 -12.15
N SER A 26 -0.79 4.45 -12.41
CA SER A 26 -1.25 5.54 -11.54
C SER A 26 -2.15 5.00 -10.44
N LEU A 27 -1.88 5.40 -9.19
CA LEU A 27 -2.67 5.05 -8.01
C LEU A 27 -3.44 6.28 -7.54
N ASN A 28 -4.69 6.08 -7.12
CA ASN A 28 -5.48 7.13 -6.47
C ASN A 28 -5.16 7.19 -4.96
N LYS A 29 -5.68 8.21 -4.25
CA LYS A 29 -5.41 8.42 -2.81
C LYS A 29 -5.68 7.15 -1.99
N VAL A 30 -6.83 6.49 -2.19
CA VAL A 30 -7.19 5.26 -1.47
C VAL A 30 -6.20 4.12 -1.73
N ALA A 31 -5.87 3.85 -3.00
CA ALA A 31 -4.90 2.81 -3.34
C ALA A 31 -3.52 3.12 -2.74
N THR A 32 -3.05 4.36 -2.86
CA THR A 32 -1.79 4.79 -2.25
C THR A 32 -1.81 4.59 -0.74
N SER A 33 -2.85 5.02 -0.03
CA SER A 33 -2.97 4.83 1.43
C SER A 33 -2.96 3.36 1.83
N LEU A 34 -3.68 2.50 1.11
CA LEU A 34 -3.70 1.05 1.35
C LEU A 34 -2.31 0.43 1.12
N LEU A 35 -1.61 0.84 0.06
CA LEU A 35 -0.27 0.34 -0.24
C LEU A 35 0.75 0.73 0.86
N LEU A 36 0.65 1.96 1.38
CA LEU A 36 1.51 2.41 2.48
C LEU A 36 1.21 1.64 3.77
N ALA A 37 -0.06 1.43 4.10
CA ALA A 37 -0.45 0.63 5.26
C ALA A 37 0.06 -0.81 5.17
N LEU A 38 -0.07 -1.44 4.00
CA LEU A 38 0.50 -2.77 3.74
C LEU A 38 2.03 -2.78 3.94
N ARG A 39 2.71 -1.72 3.49
CA ARG A 39 4.16 -1.58 3.66
C ARG A 39 4.55 -1.49 5.13
N MET A 40 3.81 -0.74 5.95
CA MET A 40 4.04 -0.64 7.41
C MET A 40 3.77 -1.97 8.12
N ILE A 41 2.64 -2.62 7.82
CA ILE A 41 2.32 -3.95 8.36
C ILE A 41 3.45 -4.94 8.04
N TYR A 42 4.01 -4.85 6.82
CA TYR A 42 5.13 -5.71 6.43
C TYR A 42 6.36 -5.48 7.31
N GLU A 43 6.78 -4.22 7.55
CA GLU A 43 7.96 -3.91 8.39
C GLU A 43 7.80 -4.39 9.83
N GLU A 44 6.65 -4.11 10.43
CA GLU A 44 6.37 -4.44 11.83
C GLU A 44 6.36 -5.94 12.09
N ASN A 45 6.06 -6.74 11.06
CA ASN A 45 5.97 -8.19 11.18
C ASN A 45 7.17 -8.91 10.56
N GLN A 46 8.06 -8.23 9.83
CA GLN A 46 9.16 -8.85 9.09
C GLN A 46 10.09 -9.68 9.98
N GLU A 47 10.37 -9.19 11.20
CA GLU A 47 11.21 -9.91 12.18
C GLU A 47 10.59 -11.23 12.65
N ARG A 48 9.26 -11.38 12.54
CA ARG A 48 8.49 -12.51 13.04
C ARG A 48 8.32 -13.63 12.02
N VAL A 49 8.47 -13.33 10.72
CA VAL A 49 8.14 -14.25 9.62
C VAL A 49 9.23 -15.30 9.35
N GLY A 50 10.43 -15.14 9.94
CA GLY A 50 11.53 -16.06 9.73
C GLY A 50 11.92 -16.17 8.25
N LEU A 51 11.96 -17.39 7.71
CA LEU A 51 12.42 -17.70 6.35
C LEU A 51 11.34 -17.53 5.25
N GLU A 52 10.06 -17.52 5.61
CA GLU A 52 8.98 -17.48 4.61
C GLU A 52 8.80 -16.08 4.01
N HIS A 53 9.30 -15.03 4.68
CA HIS A 53 9.26 -13.62 4.27
C HIS A 53 7.87 -13.03 3.94
N ASP A 54 6.81 -13.83 3.91
CA ASP A 54 5.44 -13.46 3.60
C ASP A 54 4.64 -13.08 4.85
N VAL A 55 4.18 -11.83 4.94
CA VAL A 55 3.40 -11.37 6.10
C VAL A 55 1.92 -11.67 5.88
N ILE A 56 1.33 -12.50 6.73
CA ILE A 56 -0.10 -12.81 6.68
C ILE A 56 -0.90 -11.67 7.33
N CYS A 57 -1.92 -11.19 6.61
CA CYS A 57 -2.87 -10.21 7.13
C CYS A 57 -4.26 -10.40 6.54
N THR A 58 -5.21 -9.63 7.07
CA THR A 58 -6.59 -9.57 6.62
C THR A 58 -6.95 -8.17 6.13
N VAL A 59 -8.07 -8.04 5.42
CA VAL A 59 -8.59 -6.72 5.01
C VAL A 59 -8.92 -5.85 6.24
N HIS A 60 -9.33 -6.47 7.35
CA HIS A 60 -9.52 -5.78 8.62
C HIS A 60 -8.23 -5.11 9.10
N ASP A 61 -7.11 -5.84 9.15
CA ASP A 61 -5.83 -5.33 9.66
C ASP A 61 -5.35 -4.12 8.85
N VAL A 62 -5.52 -4.14 7.53
CA VAL A 62 -5.18 -3.00 6.66
C VAL A 62 -6.08 -1.80 6.92
N LEU A 63 -7.38 -2.02 7.13
CA LEU A 63 -8.32 -0.95 7.43
C LEU A 63 -8.03 -0.29 8.78
N GLU A 64 -7.72 -1.10 9.80
CA GLU A 64 -7.30 -0.63 11.12
C GLU A 64 -6.04 0.24 11.01
N LYS A 65 -5.04 -0.22 10.24
CA LYS A 65 -3.81 0.52 9.97
C LYS A 65 -4.04 1.89 9.31
N VAL A 66 -4.91 1.93 8.30
CA VAL A 66 -5.19 3.16 7.54
C VAL A 66 -6.00 4.17 8.34
N VAL A 67 -7.01 3.71 9.08
CA VAL A 67 -7.99 4.60 9.73
C VAL A 67 -7.59 4.94 11.17
N THR A 68 -7.04 3.98 11.92
CA THR A 68 -6.83 4.11 13.37
C THR A 68 -5.38 4.42 13.71
N ASP A 69 -4.43 3.64 13.19
CA ASP A 69 -3.02 3.77 13.62
C ASP A 69 -2.34 5.02 13.05
N TYR A 70 -2.55 5.29 11.76
CA TYR A 70 -1.82 6.35 11.06
C TYR A 70 -2.70 7.52 10.61
N ALA A 71 -4.03 7.37 10.75
CA ALA A 71 -5.04 8.32 10.26
C ALA A 71 -4.71 8.81 8.82
N ILE A 72 -4.33 7.86 7.95
CA ILE A 72 -3.92 8.17 6.56
C ILE A 72 -5.14 8.58 5.73
N LEU A 73 -6.30 8.02 6.06
CA LEU A 73 -7.57 8.44 5.50
C LEU A 73 -8.48 8.93 6.64
N PRO A 74 -9.16 10.07 6.45
CA PRO A 74 -10.05 10.64 7.47
C PRO A 74 -11.33 9.81 7.63
N THR A 75 -11.69 9.04 6.60
CA THR A 75 -12.85 8.16 6.60
C THR A 75 -12.49 6.78 6.05
N ARG A 76 -13.22 5.77 6.52
CA ARG A 76 -13.06 4.41 6.03
C ARG A 76 -13.46 4.34 4.54
N PRO A 77 -12.56 3.88 3.65
CA PRO A 77 -12.88 3.74 2.23
C PRO A 77 -13.95 2.66 2.01
N SER A 78 -14.66 2.75 0.88
CA SER A 78 -15.69 1.76 0.55
C SER A 78 -15.07 0.39 0.22
N MET A 79 -15.82 -0.68 0.45
CA MET A 79 -15.34 -2.04 0.16
C MET A 79 -15.07 -2.27 -1.34
N ASP A 80 -15.71 -1.52 -2.24
CA ASP A 80 -15.44 -1.59 -3.68
C ASP A 80 -14.11 -0.92 -4.06
N GLU A 81 -13.77 0.21 -3.45
CA GLU A 81 -12.46 0.84 -3.61
C GLU A 81 -11.34 -0.06 -3.07
N ILE A 82 -11.54 -0.65 -1.90
CA ILE A 82 -10.62 -1.62 -1.30
C ILE A 82 -10.43 -2.82 -2.23
N LYS A 83 -11.53 -3.44 -2.70
CA LYS A 83 -11.46 -4.56 -3.62
C LYS A 83 -10.69 -4.21 -4.88
N LYS A 84 -10.94 -3.03 -5.46
CA LYS A 84 -10.25 -2.57 -6.68
C LYS A 84 -8.75 -2.41 -6.44
N ALA A 85 -8.34 -1.73 -5.37
CA ALA A 85 -6.94 -1.51 -5.03
C ALA A 85 -6.21 -2.83 -4.72
N LEU A 86 -6.76 -3.67 -3.84
CA LEU A 86 -6.11 -4.94 -3.46
C LEU A 86 -6.04 -5.91 -4.64
N SER A 87 -7.03 -5.94 -5.53
CA SER A 87 -6.95 -6.76 -6.76
C SER A 87 -5.86 -6.25 -7.70
N GLN A 88 -5.64 -4.93 -7.77
CA GLN A 88 -4.54 -4.35 -8.54
C GLN A 88 -3.18 -4.77 -7.96
N PHE A 89 -3.03 -4.75 -6.63
CA PHE A 89 -1.80 -5.17 -5.96
C PHE A 89 -1.51 -6.67 -6.13
N GLU A 90 -2.55 -7.51 -6.08
CA GLU A 90 -2.44 -8.92 -6.40
C GLU A 90 -1.96 -9.15 -7.85
N ASN A 91 -2.50 -8.42 -8.82
CA ASN A 91 -2.06 -8.49 -10.22
C ASN A 91 -0.59 -8.07 -10.41
N HIS A 92 -0.08 -7.22 -9.53
CA HIS A 92 1.33 -6.80 -9.51
C HIS A 92 2.21 -7.65 -8.58
N SER A 93 1.71 -8.79 -8.10
CA SER A 93 2.44 -9.70 -7.21
C SER A 93 2.95 -9.02 -5.95
N VAL A 94 2.20 -8.06 -5.42
CA VAL A 94 2.42 -7.45 -4.09
C VAL A 94 1.67 -8.24 -3.02
N LEU A 95 0.53 -8.81 -3.39
CA LEU A 95 -0.31 -9.62 -2.51
C LEU A 95 -0.54 -11.00 -3.13
N GLN A 96 -0.68 -12.01 -2.27
CA GLN A 96 -1.17 -13.32 -2.65
C GLN A 96 -2.37 -13.68 -1.79
N ARG A 97 -3.55 -13.75 -2.41
CA ARG A 97 -4.78 -14.10 -1.70
C ARG A 97 -4.78 -15.57 -1.29
N ILE A 98 -5.24 -15.81 -0.07
CA ILE A 98 -5.30 -17.15 0.54
C ILE A 98 -6.77 -17.58 0.67
N GLU A 99 -7.60 -16.72 1.27
CA GLU A 99 -9.00 -17.06 1.56
C GLU A 99 -9.91 -15.83 1.49
N GLY A 100 -11.11 -16.01 0.92
CA GLY A 100 -12.13 -14.98 0.86
C GLY A 100 -12.00 -14.02 -0.31
N LYS A 101 -12.81 -12.95 -0.30
CA LYS A 101 -12.83 -11.91 -1.34
C LYS A 101 -12.40 -10.56 -0.74
N PHE A 102 -11.62 -9.76 -1.44
CA PHE A 102 -11.14 -8.46 -0.93
C PHE A 102 -12.23 -7.46 -0.54
N ASN A 103 -13.49 -7.65 -0.94
CA ASN A 103 -14.62 -6.86 -0.43
C ASN A 103 -15.20 -7.40 0.89
N GLN A 104 -14.52 -8.33 1.55
CA GLN A 104 -14.88 -8.89 2.86
C GLN A 104 -13.74 -8.60 3.84
N VAL A 105 -14.09 -8.09 5.02
CA VAL A 105 -13.11 -7.73 6.05
C VAL A 105 -12.27 -8.92 6.53
N GLY A 106 -12.83 -10.13 6.52
CA GLY A 106 -12.12 -11.36 6.90
C GLY A 106 -11.29 -12.00 5.79
N CYS A 107 -11.19 -11.38 4.61
CA CYS A 107 -10.36 -11.91 3.53
C CYS A 107 -8.89 -11.92 3.95
N LYS A 108 -8.27 -13.10 3.88
CA LYS A 108 -6.91 -13.39 4.31
C LYS A 108 -5.97 -13.48 3.12
N PHE A 109 -4.81 -12.87 3.23
CA PHE A 109 -3.81 -12.84 2.17
C PHE A 109 -2.40 -12.67 2.76
N ALA A 110 -1.40 -13.02 1.96
CA ALA A 110 -0.01 -12.73 2.23
C ALA A 110 0.38 -11.41 1.56
N VAL A 111 1.13 -10.58 2.28
CA VAL A 111 1.89 -9.45 1.73
C VAL A 111 3.27 -9.97 1.38
N LEU A 112 3.62 -9.88 0.10
CA LEU A 112 4.85 -10.43 -0.45
C LEU A 112 6.01 -9.44 -0.29
N PRO A 113 7.28 -9.93 -0.21
CA PRO A 113 8.47 -9.10 -0.07
C PRO A 113 8.71 -8.12 -1.25
N THR A 114 8.01 -8.29 -2.36
CA THR A 114 8.01 -7.36 -3.50
C THR A 114 7.54 -5.95 -3.13
N ILE A 115 6.76 -5.81 -2.04
CA ILE A 115 6.31 -4.51 -1.52
C ILE A 115 7.49 -3.59 -1.17
N LEU A 116 8.64 -4.16 -0.81
CA LEU A 116 9.88 -3.42 -0.50
C LEU A 116 10.46 -2.70 -1.73
N THR A 117 10.26 -3.27 -2.93
CA THR A 117 10.67 -2.64 -4.20
C THR A 117 9.64 -1.62 -4.65
N VAL A 118 8.34 -1.90 -4.44
CA VAL A 118 7.26 -0.98 -4.85
C VAL A 118 7.29 0.31 -4.02
N VAL A 119 7.52 0.20 -2.71
CA VAL A 119 7.63 1.34 -1.79
C VAL A 119 8.93 1.23 -0.99
N SER A 120 9.91 2.06 -1.33
CA SER A 120 11.14 2.18 -0.53
C SER A 120 10.84 2.85 0.83
N GLY A 121 11.66 2.55 1.85
CA GLY A 121 11.49 3.14 3.19
C GLY A 121 11.49 4.67 3.17
N GLU A 122 12.42 5.28 2.42
CA GLU A 122 12.48 6.75 2.27
C GLU A 122 11.21 7.34 1.66
N ARG A 123 10.55 6.62 0.75
CA ARG A 123 9.29 7.05 0.13
C ARG A 123 8.11 6.91 1.08
N LEU A 124 8.13 5.93 1.99
CA LEU A 124 7.05 5.72 2.96
C LEU A 124 6.88 6.96 3.85
N ASP A 125 7.96 7.42 4.48
CA ASP A 125 7.93 8.58 5.39
C ASP A 125 7.53 9.87 4.65
N ALA A 126 8.07 10.07 3.44
CA ALA A 126 7.77 11.24 2.62
C ALA A 126 6.30 11.30 2.21
N VAL A 127 5.70 10.17 1.79
CA VAL A 127 4.31 10.13 1.33
C VAL A 127 3.34 10.22 2.50
N VAL A 128 3.61 9.56 3.63
CA VAL A 128 2.79 9.70 4.84
C VAL A 128 2.78 11.15 5.33
N SER A 129 3.93 11.82 5.31
CA SER A 129 4.03 13.24 5.67
C SER A 129 3.27 14.15 4.70
N ALA A 130 3.32 13.88 3.40
CA ALA A 130 2.59 14.65 2.39
C ALA A 130 1.06 14.50 2.53
N LEU A 131 0.59 13.27 2.76
CA LEU A 131 -0.85 12.99 2.94
C LEU A 131 -1.44 13.71 4.16
N ARG A 132 -0.66 13.86 5.24
CA ARG A 132 -1.07 14.61 6.44
C ARG A 132 -1.17 16.12 6.16
N LYS A 133 -0.17 16.70 5.48
CA LYS A 133 -0.16 18.14 5.15
C LYS A 133 -1.27 18.56 4.20
N GLU A 134 -1.65 17.70 3.25
CA GLU A 134 -2.79 17.98 2.36
C GLU A 134 -4.12 18.04 3.12
N GLU A 135 -4.24 17.32 4.24
CA GLU A 135 -5.43 17.35 5.09
C GLU A 135 -5.50 18.66 5.89
N ASP A 136 -4.38 19.06 6.52
CA ASP A 136 -4.28 20.34 7.24
C ASP A 136 -4.62 21.54 6.33
N GLY A 137 -4.15 21.52 5.07
CA GLY A 137 -4.41 22.58 4.10
C GLY A 137 -5.84 22.62 3.53
N LEU A 138 -6.62 21.55 3.67
CA LEU A 138 -8.05 21.54 3.33
C LEU A 138 -8.90 22.12 4.46
N GLU A 139 -8.48 21.96 5.72
CA GLU A 139 -9.16 22.55 6.88
C GLU A 139 -9.00 24.08 6.94
N GLU A 140 -7.86 24.64 6.48
CA GLU A 140 -7.63 26.09 6.47
C GLU A 140 -8.40 26.86 5.37
N ALA A 141 -9.04 26.17 4.42
CA ALA A 141 -9.76 26.80 3.30
C ALA A 141 -11.27 27.00 3.55
N GLU A 142 -11.80 26.58 4.70
CA GLU A 142 -13.22 26.71 5.08
C GLU A 142 -13.49 27.82 6.14
N GLU A 143 -12.59 28.79 6.33
CA GLU A 143 -12.93 30.07 6.99
C GLU A 143 -13.19 31.14 5.93
N ASP A 144 -14.42 31.17 5.38
CA ASP A 144 -14.94 32.34 4.66
C ASP A 144 -15.27 33.42 5.70
N PRO A 145 -14.57 34.57 5.75
CA PRO A 145 -14.90 35.65 6.65
C PRO A 145 -16.12 36.38 6.08
N ALA A 146 -17.31 35.91 6.44
CA ALA A 146 -18.53 36.68 6.24
C ALA A 146 -18.53 37.90 7.19
N ASP A 147 -18.21 39.07 6.63
CA ASP A 147 -18.59 40.39 7.15
C ASP A 147 -19.57 41.07 6.18
#